data_AF-A0AAW2AIE3-F1
#
_entry.id   AF-A0AAW2AIE3-F1
#
_cell.length_a   1.000
_cell.length_b   1.000
_cell.length_c   1.000
_cell.angle_alpha   90.00
_cell.angle_beta   90.00
_cell.angle_gamma   90.00
#
_symmetry.space_group_name_H-M   'P 1'
#
loop_
_entity.id
_entity.type
_entity.pdbx_description
1 polymer ?
#
loop_
_entity_poly.entity_id
_entity_poly.type
_entity_poly.pdbx_seq_one_letter_code
_entity_poly.pdbx_strand_id
1 'polypeptide(L)'
;MWRYIAGVKRSAEKTSQEEPVDKEAKVKKHFFKERWRKADNGESRDWLVYDETSLTMFCSVCRQHASENAKTNSFIVGTKNLKLEAIKDHESSKCHIQVKKRAQGKAAPENTAAMKALTSLKTAQLDKMIILFRNAHAIAKKGRPFQDYEWQC
;
A
#
# COMPACT_ATOMS: atom_id res chain seq x y z
N MET A 1 49.62 -17.69 36.18
CA MET A 1 50.25 -16.93 37.29
C MET A 1 50.36 -15.47 36.88
N TRP A 2 49.59 -14.57 37.50
CA TRP A 2 49.70 -13.12 37.29
C TRP A 2 50.37 -12.51 38.53
N ARG A 3 51.44 -11.74 38.35
CA ARG A 3 52.20 -11.10 39.44
C ARG A 3 51.57 -9.75 39.77
N TYR A 4 51.14 -9.57 41.02
CA TYR A 4 50.64 -8.32 41.58
C TYR A 4 51.81 -7.33 41.79
N ILE A 5 51.73 -6.15 41.17
CA ILE A 5 52.70 -5.06 41.38
C ILE A 5 52.16 -4.16 42.51
N ALA A 6 52.80 -4.21 43.67
CA ALA A 6 52.49 -3.32 44.80
C ALA A 6 53.04 -1.91 44.50
N GLY A 7 52.18 -0.89 44.49
CA GLY A 7 52.63 0.51 44.42
C GLY A 7 51.70 1.52 43.74
N VAL A 8 50.66 1.11 43.01
CA VAL A 8 49.73 2.07 42.37
C VAL A 8 48.55 2.32 43.30
N LYS A 9 48.48 3.52 43.88
CA LYS A 9 47.27 4.01 44.57
C LYS A 9 46.12 4.09 43.57
N ARG A 10 45.06 3.32 43.82
CA ARG A 10 43.79 3.43 43.09
C ARG A 10 43.23 4.84 43.35
N SER A 11 43.00 5.59 42.28
CA SER A 11 42.37 6.92 42.36
C SER A 11 40.98 6.77 43.00
N ALA A 12 40.71 7.63 43.97
CA ALA A 12 39.49 7.62 44.78
C ALA A 12 38.22 7.56 43.91
N GLU A 13 37.31 6.67 44.28
CA GLU A 13 35.93 6.67 43.80
C GLU A 13 35.32 8.05 44.07
N LYS A 14 35.09 8.82 43.00
CA LYS A 14 34.15 9.93 43.05
C LYS A 14 32.75 9.33 43.03
N THR A 15 32.15 9.21 44.21
CA THR A 15 30.70 9.18 44.37
C THR A 15 30.17 10.53 43.87
N SER A 16 29.86 10.61 42.57
CA SER A 16 29.03 11.68 42.04
C SER A 16 27.61 11.37 42.47
N GLN A 17 27.12 12.11 43.46
CA GLN A 17 25.70 12.26 43.69
C GLN A 17 25.11 12.88 42.40
N GLU A 18 24.34 12.08 41.66
CA GLU A 18 23.55 12.58 40.54
C GLU A 18 22.36 13.36 41.13
N GLU A 19 22.53 14.68 41.18
CA GLU A 19 21.43 15.64 41.33
C GLU A 19 20.33 15.32 40.29
N PRO A 20 19.03 15.33 40.68
CA PRO A 20 17.94 15.11 39.73
C PRO A 20 17.85 16.34 38.83
N VAL A 21 18.47 16.26 37.65
CA VAL A 21 18.27 17.28 36.63
C VAL A 21 16.89 17.08 36.03
N ASP A 22 15.90 17.75 36.63
CA ASP A 22 14.59 18.01 36.02
C ASP A 22 14.80 18.83 34.74
N LYS A 23 15.15 18.14 33.65
CA LYS A 23 14.98 18.66 32.31
C LYS A 23 13.51 18.50 32.00
N GLU A 24 12.71 19.48 32.42
CA GLU A 24 11.40 19.74 31.82
C GLU A 24 11.63 19.98 30.33
N ALA A 25 11.68 18.89 29.56
CA ALA A 25 11.69 18.92 28.13
C ALA A 25 10.37 19.57 27.74
N LYS A 26 10.40 20.87 27.44
CA LYS A 26 9.28 21.61 26.82
C LYS A 26 8.80 20.78 25.64
N VAL A 27 7.77 19.98 25.86
CA VAL A 27 7.17 19.13 24.83
C VAL A 27 6.56 20.10 23.84
N LYS A 28 7.31 20.43 22.79
CA LYS A 28 6.81 21.22 21.67
C LYS A 28 5.63 20.43 21.11
N LYS A 29 4.40 20.87 21.41
CA LYS A 29 3.19 20.30 20.82
C LYS A 29 3.31 20.49 19.31
N HIS A 30 3.60 19.41 18.61
CA HIS A 30 3.63 19.41 17.16
C HIS A 30 2.18 19.35 16.68
N PHE A 31 1.71 20.41 16.04
CA PHE A 31 0.39 20.44 15.43
C PHE A 31 0.45 19.89 14.01
N PHE A 32 -0.62 19.22 13.57
CA PHE A 32 -0.79 18.86 12.18
C PHE A 32 -0.83 20.12 11.32
N LYS A 33 -0.12 20.13 10.20
CA LYS A 33 -0.09 21.28 9.28
C LYS A 33 -0.80 20.90 8.00
N GLU A 34 -1.78 21.70 7.58
CA GLU A 34 -2.56 21.44 6.38
C GLU A 34 -1.70 21.36 5.10
N ARG A 35 -0.58 22.10 5.06
CA ARG A 35 0.41 22.01 3.98
C ARG A 35 0.95 20.60 3.75
N TRP A 36 0.91 19.72 4.76
CA TRP A 36 1.39 18.34 4.65
C TRP A 36 0.48 17.47 3.78
N ARG A 37 -0.76 17.91 3.49
CA ARG A 37 -1.61 17.24 2.50
C ARG A 37 -1.11 17.41 1.08
N LYS A 38 -0.16 18.31 0.83
CA LYS A 38 0.52 18.43 -0.46
C LYS A 38 1.96 17.94 -0.31
N ALA A 39 2.39 17.07 -1.21
CA ALA A 39 3.77 16.67 -1.32
C ALA A 39 4.59 17.78 -2.01
N ASP A 40 5.92 17.70 -1.88
CA ASP A 40 6.83 18.72 -2.42
C ASP A 40 6.81 18.77 -3.96
N ASN A 41 6.43 17.67 -4.61
CA ASN A 41 6.20 17.55 -6.05
C ASN A 41 4.83 18.09 -6.50
N GLY A 42 4.02 18.62 -5.59
CA GLY A 42 2.67 19.12 -5.87
C GLY A 42 1.58 18.05 -5.88
N GLU A 43 1.91 16.77 -5.65
CA GLU A 43 0.90 15.70 -5.57
C GLU A 43 0.08 15.82 -4.27
N SER A 44 -1.23 15.60 -4.38
CA SER A 44 -2.13 15.55 -3.22
C SER A 44 -1.98 14.23 -2.46
N ARG A 45 -1.80 14.33 -1.14
CA ARG A 45 -1.82 13.20 -0.19
C ARG A 45 -3.24 12.97 0.32
N ASP A 46 -4.17 12.64 -0.57
CA ASP A 46 -5.58 12.39 -0.23
C ASP A 46 -5.78 11.22 0.74
N TRP A 47 -4.76 10.36 0.85
CA TRP A 47 -4.72 9.24 1.77
C TRP A 47 -4.43 9.64 3.22
N LEU A 48 -3.91 10.85 3.48
CA LEU A 48 -3.52 11.30 4.81
C LEU A 48 -4.71 11.96 5.52
N VAL A 49 -5.17 11.34 6.59
CA VAL A 49 -6.28 11.83 7.40
C VAL A 49 -5.77 12.16 8.80
N TYR A 50 -6.18 13.33 9.29
CA TYR A 50 -5.91 13.77 10.65
C TYR A 50 -7.23 13.79 11.43
N ASP A 51 -7.20 13.20 12.62
CA ASP A 51 -8.30 13.23 13.57
C ASP A 51 -7.95 14.17 14.72
N GLU A 52 -8.69 15.28 14.81
CA GLU A 52 -8.49 16.33 15.82
C GLU A 52 -8.83 15.84 17.23
N THR A 53 -9.75 14.87 17.36
CA THR A 53 -10.20 14.39 18.68
C THR A 53 -9.14 13.53 19.36
N SER A 54 -8.52 12.63 18.60
CA SER A 54 -7.46 11.75 19.09
C SER A 54 -6.05 12.34 18.95
N LEU A 55 -5.92 13.49 18.25
CA LEU A 55 -4.66 14.10 17.84
C LEU A 55 -3.74 13.10 17.11
N THR A 56 -4.34 12.20 16.32
CA THR A 56 -3.62 11.20 15.53
C THR A 56 -3.78 11.44 14.04
N MET A 57 -2.76 11.09 13.27
CA MET A 57 -2.89 10.98 11.82
C MET A 57 -2.78 9.51 11.39
N PHE A 58 -3.49 9.16 10.33
CA PHE A 58 -3.48 7.82 9.75
C PHE A 58 -3.58 7.87 8.23
N CYS A 59 -3.23 6.76 7.59
CA CYS A 59 -3.37 6.58 6.15
C CYS A 59 -4.64 5.78 5.87
N SER A 60 -5.63 6.40 5.21
CA SER A 60 -6.92 5.76 4.90
C SER A 60 -6.75 4.54 3.99
N VAL A 61 -5.91 4.66 2.97
CA VAL A 61 -5.63 3.58 2.00
C VAL A 61 -4.97 2.38 2.69
N CYS A 62 -3.95 2.62 3.52
CA CYS A 62 -3.33 1.55 4.29
C CYS A 62 -4.30 0.94 5.29
N ARG A 63 -5.13 1.75 5.97
CA ARG A 63 -6.11 1.22 6.93
C ARG A 63 -7.17 0.33 6.29
N GLN A 64 -7.58 0.64 5.06
CA GLN A 64 -8.59 -0.13 4.32
C GLN A 64 -8.04 -1.39 3.62
N HIS A 65 -6.77 -1.37 3.21
CA HIS A 65 -6.20 -2.41 2.34
C HIS A 65 -4.94 -3.09 2.90
N ALA A 66 -4.61 -2.84 4.16
CA ALA A 66 -3.50 -3.53 4.82
C ALA A 66 -3.69 -5.05 4.86
N SER A 67 -2.59 -5.76 4.71
CA SER A 67 -2.52 -7.18 5.07
C SER A 67 -2.58 -7.33 6.59
N GLU A 68 -2.97 -8.51 7.07
CA GLU A 68 -3.02 -8.83 8.50
C GLU A 68 -1.70 -8.56 9.22
N ASN A 69 -0.59 -8.87 8.58
CA ASN A 69 0.76 -8.64 9.12
C ASN A 69 1.14 -7.15 9.22
N ALA A 70 0.45 -6.27 8.48
CA ALA A 70 0.71 -4.84 8.47
C ALA A 70 -0.16 -4.06 9.49
N LYS A 71 -1.09 -4.72 10.20
CA LYS A 71 -2.02 -4.07 11.14
C LYS A 71 -1.33 -3.34 12.30
N THR A 72 -0.07 -3.63 12.58
CA THR A 72 0.73 -2.98 13.64
C THR A 72 1.43 -1.69 13.19
N ASN A 73 1.41 -1.36 11.89
CA ASN A 73 2.07 -0.13 11.43
C ASN A 73 1.40 1.11 12.04
N SER A 74 2.23 2.07 12.45
CA SER A 74 1.81 3.29 13.13
C SER A 74 0.78 4.12 12.34
N PHE A 75 0.86 4.15 11.01
CA PHE A 75 -0.11 4.85 10.15
C PHE A 75 -1.43 4.08 9.90
N ILE A 76 -1.50 2.80 10.27
CA ILE A 76 -2.75 2.00 10.18
C ILE A 76 -3.56 2.13 11.47
N VAL A 77 -2.88 2.05 12.62
CA VAL A 77 -3.51 2.23 13.95
C VAL A 77 -3.81 3.70 14.23
N GLY A 78 -2.95 4.61 13.76
CA GLY A 78 -2.99 6.03 14.08
C GLY A 78 -1.74 6.43 14.86
N THR A 79 -1.03 7.43 14.37
CA THR A 79 0.24 7.89 14.94
C THR A 79 0.12 9.30 15.49
N LYS A 80 0.68 9.52 16.68
CA LYS A 80 0.83 10.86 17.30
C LYS A 80 2.13 11.56 16.87
N ASN A 81 2.96 10.89 16.05
CA ASN A 81 4.22 11.46 15.55
C ASN A 81 3.95 12.45 14.41
N LEU A 82 3.43 13.63 14.76
CA LEU A 82 3.07 14.71 13.84
C LEU A 82 4.33 15.43 13.29
N LYS A 83 5.08 14.73 12.43
CA LYS A 83 6.28 15.25 11.74
C LYS A 83 6.18 14.93 10.25
N LEU A 84 6.63 15.87 9.41
CA LEU A 84 6.62 15.69 7.96
C LEU A 84 7.49 14.50 7.52
N GLU A 85 8.65 14.29 8.16
CA GLU A 85 9.54 13.17 7.83
C GLU A 85 8.84 11.83 8.03
N ALA A 86 8.04 11.67 9.09
CA ALA A 86 7.27 10.45 9.31
C ALA A 86 6.26 10.19 8.18
N ILE A 87 5.67 11.24 7.60
CA ILE A 87 4.75 11.14 6.46
C ILE A 87 5.52 10.73 5.19
N LYS A 88 6.70 11.32 4.94
CA LYS A 88 7.58 10.97 3.81
C LYS A 88 8.12 9.55 3.90
N ASP A 89 8.51 9.11 5.09
CA ASP A 89 8.95 7.74 5.36
C ASP A 89 7.82 6.74 5.10
N HIS A 90 6.59 7.08 5.49
CA HIS A 90 5.43 6.25 5.17
C HIS A 90 5.15 6.20 3.68
N GLU A 91 5.16 7.35 3.00
CA GLU A 91 4.92 7.48 1.56
C GLU A 91 5.89 6.63 0.73
N SER A 92 7.16 6.61 1.11
CA SER A 92 8.21 5.79 0.47
C SER A 92 8.23 4.32 0.93
N SER A 93 7.48 3.96 1.96
CA SER A 93 7.48 2.60 2.49
C SER A 93 6.94 1.58 1.50
N LYS A 94 7.57 0.40 1.45
CA LYS A 94 7.15 -0.72 0.57
C LYS A 94 5.69 -1.12 0.80
N CYS A 95 5.24 -1.08 2.07
CA CYS A 95 3.87 -1.41 2.43
C CYS A 95 2.89 -0.42 1.78
N HIS A 96 3.12 0.89 1.94
CA HIS A 96 2.28 1.92 1.34
C HIS A 96 2.23 1.79 -0.19
N ILE A 97 3.39 1.66 -0.84
CA ILE A 97 3.47 1.53 -2.30
C ILE A 97 2.68 0.32 -2.80
N GLN A 98 2.81 -0.84 -2.14
CA GLN A 98 2.08 -2.05 -2.54
C GLN A 98 0.58 -1.91 -2.33
N VAL A 99 0.15 -1.35 -1.20
CA VAL A 99 -1.26 -1.13 -0.89
C VAL A 99 -1.87 -0.13 -1.87
N LYS A 100 -1.18 0.97 -2.19
CA LYS A 100 -1.61 1.95 -3.20
C LYS A 100 -1.78 1.30 -4.58
N LYS A 101 -0.81 0.50 -5.03
CA LYS A 101 -0.90 -0.25 -6.29
C LYS A 101 -2.09 -1.21 -6.32
N ARG A 102 -2.33 -1.95 -5.23
CA ARG A 102 -3.49 -2.86 -5.11
C ARG A 102 -4.81 -2.10 -5.13
N ALA A 103 -4.89 -0.96 -4.44
CA ALA A 103 -6.07 -0.11 -4.42
C ALA A 103 -6.42 0.42 -5.82
N GLN A 104 -5.40 0.89 -6.56
CA GLN A 104 -5.56 1.32 -7.97
C GLN A 104 -6.02 0.17 -8.88
N GLY A 105 -5.44 -1.03 -8.72
CA GLY A 105 -5.83 -2.21 -9.49
C GLY A 105 -7.27 -2.67 -9.24
N LYS A 106 -7.82 -2.43 -8.04
CA LYS A 106 -9.24 -2.69 -7.73
C LYS A 106 -10.19 -1.65 -8.32
N ALA A 107 -9.74 -0.40 -8.48
CA ALA A 107 -10.57 0.68 -9.01
C ALA A 107 -10.79 0.57 -10.53
N ALA A 108 -9.88 -0.08 -11.26
CA ALA A 108 -9.97 -0.29 -12.71
C ALA A 108 -9.72 -1.77 -13.08
N PRO A 109 -10.60 -2.70 -12.65
CA PRO A 109 -10.43 -4.12 -12.91
C PRO A 109 -10.48 -4.43 -14.41
N GLU A 110 -11.21 -3.65 -15.22
CA GLU A 110 -11.32 -3.85 -16.67
C GLU A 110 -9.99 -3.74 -17.43
N ASN A 111 -9.04 -2.97 -16.89
CA ASN A 111 -7.76 -2.72 -17.55
C ASN A 111 -6.67 -3.73 -17.17
N THR A 112 -6.95 -4.61 -16.21
CA THR A 112 -5.98 -5.63 -15.78
C THR A 112 -5.73 -6.64 -16.91
N ALA A 113 -4.48 -7.10 -17.05
CA ALA A 113 -4.12 -8.07 -18.08
C ALA A 113 -4.97 -9.35 -18.01
N ALA A 114 -5.29 -9.80 -16.79
CA ALA A 114 -6.17 -10.94 -16.55
C ALA A 114 -7.60 -10.68 -17.05
N MET A 115 -8.20 -9.51 -16.77
CA MET A 115 -9.54 -9.19 -17.25
C MET A 115 -9.58 -9.03 -18.77
N LYS A 116 -8.54 -8.41 -19.37
CA LYS A 116 -8.39 -8.34 -20.83
C LYS A 116 -8.32 -9.73 -21.45
N ALA A 117 -7.57 -10.66 -20.86
CA ALA A 117 -7.51 -12.04 -21.32
C ALA A 117 -8.86 -12.77 -21.20
N LEU A 118 -9.61 -12.55 -20.12
CA LEU A 118 -10.96 -13.10 -19.96
C LEU A 118 -11.93 -12.53 -21.01
N THR A 119 -11.85 -11.23 -21.29
CA THR A 119 -12.65 -10.60 -22.35
C THR A 119 -12.29 -11.14 -23.72
N SER A 120 -10.99 -11.29 -24.05
CA SER A 120 -10.56 -11.87 -25.33
C SER A 120 -10.99 -13.32 -25.51
N LEU A 121 -11.02 -14.11 -24.43
CA LEU A 121 -11.54 -15.47 -24.47
C LEU A 121 -13.04 -15.49 -24.76
N LYS A 122 -13.81 -14.59 -24.12
CA LYS A 122 -15.24 -14.45 -24.40
C LYS A 122 -15.50 -14.00 -25.84
N THR A 123 -14.72 -13.06 -26.38
CA THR A 123 -14.87 -12.63 -27.78
C THR A 123 -14.56 -13.76 -28.74
N ALA A 124 -13.49 -14.53 -28.52
CA ALA A 124 -13.16 -15.68 -29.36
C ALA A 124 -14.27 -16.76 -29.37
N GLN A 125 -14.90 -17.00 -28.22
CA GLN A 125 -16.06 -17.90 -28.13
C GLN A 125 -17.26 -17.36 -28.92
N LEU A 126 -17.53 -16.06 -28.82
CA LEU A 126 -18.61 -15.42 -29.57
C LEU A 126 -18.33 -15.41 -31.08
N ASP A 127 -17.09 -15.16 -31.50
CA ASP A 127 -16.70 -15.19 -32.90
C ASP A 127 -16.92 -16.58 -33.51
N LYS A 128 -16.57 -17.63 -32.76
CA LYS A 128 -16.88 -19.01 -33.16
C LYS A 128 -18.38 -19.23 -33.32
N MET A 129 -19.19 -18.79 -32.34
CA MET A 129 -20.65 -18.88 -32.45
C MET A 129 -21.20 -18.12 -33.65
N ILE A 130 -20.71 -16.92 -33.92
CA ILE A 130 -21.14 -16.10 -35.07
C ILE A 130 -20.90 -16.84 -36.39
N ILE A 131 -19.74 -17.48 -36.55
CA ILE A 131 -19.43 -18.27 -37.75
C ILE A 131 -20.40 -19.44 -37.88
N LEU A 132 -20.62 -20.19 -36.80
CA LEU A 132 -21.56 -21.32 -36.76
C LEU A 132 -22.97 -20.91 -37.18
N PHE A 133 -23.48 -19.79 -36.65
CA PHE A 133 -24.81 -19.28 -37.01
C PHE A 133 -24.88 -18.79 -38.46
N ARG A 134 -23.85 -18.09 -38.94
CA ARG A 134 -23.78 -17.61 -40.32
C ARG A 134 -23.78 -18.77 -41.32
N ASN A 135 -22.99 -19.81 -41.04
CA ASN A 135 -22.90 -21.00 -41.88
C ASN A 135 -24.22 -21.77 -41.89
N ALA A 136 -24.83 -22.02 -40.72
CA ALA A 136 -26.13 -22.68 -40.62
C ALA A 136 -27.23 -21.90 -41.37
N HIS A 137 -27.27 -20.57 -41.21
CA HIS A 137 -28.21 -19.72 -41.93
C HIS A 137 -27.99 -19.77 -43.45
N ALA A 138 -26.74 -19.80 -43.92
CA ALA A 138 -26.42 -19.91 -45.34
C ALA A 138 -26.85 -21.26 -45.94
N ILE A 139 -26.67 -22.37 -45.21
CA ILE A 139 -27.13 -23.71 -45.61
C ILE A 139 -28.66 -23.74 -45.72
N ALA A 140 -29.37 -23.25 -44.68
CA ALA A 140 -30.82 -23.19 -44.66
C ALA A 140 -31.37 -22.34 -45.81
N LYS A 141 -30.78 -21.16 -46.05
CA LYS A 141 -31.19 -20.27 -47.14
C LYS A 141 -30.97 -20.87 -48.53
N LYS A 142 -29.94 -21.71 -48.70
CA LYS A 142 -29.61 -22.37 -49.97
C LYS A 142 -30.28 -23.74 -50.14
N GLY A 143 -31.03 -24.22 -49.14
CA GLY A 143 -31.65 -25.54 -49.16
C GLY A 143 -30.66 -26.70 -49.22
N ARG A 144 -29.46 -26.52 -48.68
CA ARG A 144 -28.39 -27.53 -48.70
C ARG A 144 -28.60 -28.55 -47.55
N PRO A 145 -28.21 -29.82 -47.73
CA PRO A 145 -28.31 -30.81 -46.67
C PRO A 145 -27.41 -30.42 -45.48
N PHE A 146 -27.85 -30.74 -44.26
CA PHE A 146 -27.11 -30.42 -43.03
C PHE A 146 -25.72 -31.08 -42.94
N GLN A 147 -25.45 -32.11 -43.75
CA GLN A 147 -24.13 -32.75 -43.88
C GLN A 147 -23.06 -31.78 -44.39
N ASP A 148 -23.43 -30.73 -45.15
CA ASP A 148 -22.48 -29.70 -45.62
C ASP A 148 -21.93 -28.83 -44.47
N TYR A 149 -22.51 -28.91 -43.26
CA TYR A 149 -22.11 -28.13 -42.09
C TYR A 149 -20.81 -28.62 -41.44
N GLU A 150 -20.56 -29.93 -41.48
CA GLU A 150 -19.47 -30.60 -40.77
C GLU A 150 -18.08 -30.19 -41.31
N TRP A 151 -18.01 -29.79 -42.58
CA TRP A 151 -16.78 -29.30 -43.23
C TRP A 151 -16.51 -27.80 -43.02
N GLN A 152 -17.47 -27.03 -42.51
CA GLN A 152 -17.40 -25.56 -42.43
C GLN A 152 -17.18 -25.03 -41.00
N CYS A 153 -16.94 -25.90 -40.01
CA CYS A 153 -16.84 -25.55 -38.59
C CYS A 153 -15.40 -25.59 -38.05
#